data_AF-A0A963D0N7-F1
#
_entry.id   AF-A0A963D0N7-F1
#
_cell.length_a   1.000
_cell.length_b   1.000
_cell.length_c   1.000
_cell.angle_alpha   90.00
_cell.angle_beta   90.00
_cell.angle_gamma   90.00
#
_symmetry.space_group_name_H-M   'P 1'
#
loop_
_entity.id
_entity.type
_entity.pdbx_description
1 polymer ?
#
loop_
_entity_poly.entity_id
_entity_poly.type
_entity_poly.pdbx_seq_one_letter_code
_entity_poly.pdbx_strand_id
1 'polypeptide(L)'
;MRLPRTIPVMLLALAGCSDDTRRMTVTATAYTSSPRETDASPDVAAWGDRLKPGMRAIAVSRDLIREGLEHGTEVRIEGLEGTY
;
A
#
# COMPACT_ATOMS: atom_id res chain seq x y z
N MET A 1 -27.30 -14.35 56.77
CA MET A 1 -25.98 -14.57 56.16
C MET A 1 -25.90 -13.75 54.88
N ARG A 2 -24.84 -12.93 54.78
CA ARG A 2 -24.48 -12.12 53.62
C ARG A 2 -24.14 -13.02 52.43
N LEU A 3 -24.42 -12.62 51.20
CA LEU A 3 -23.39 -12.57 50.15
C LEU A 3 -23.83 -11.69 48.96
N PRO A 4 -22.93 -10.86 48.40
CA PRO A 4 -23.20 -9.93 47.31
C PRO A 4 -23.02 -10.63 45.95
N ARG A 5 -23.76 -10.21 44.93
CA ARG A 5 -23.43 -10.57 43.54
C ARG A 5 -23.32 -9.30 42.72
N THR A 6 -22.11 -8.77 42.78
CA THR A 6 -21.50 -7.80 41.87
C THR A 6 -21.99 -7.97 40.44
N ILE A 7 -22.58 -6.91 39.90
CA ILE A 7 -22.92 -6.78 38.47
C ILE A 7 -21.60 -6.73 37.69
N PRO A 8 -21.38 -7.57 36.68
CA PRO A 8 -20.18 -7.48 35.87
C PRO A 8 -20.34 -6.25 34.98
N VAL A 9 -19.51 -5.22 35.22
CA VAL A 9 -19.33 -4.12 34.27
C VAL A 9 -18.55 -4.70 33.09
N MET A 10 -19.28 -5.02 32.02
CA MET A 10 -18.72 -5.40 30.73
C MET A 10 -18.01 -4.17 30.16
N LEU A 11 -16.70 -4.11 30.35
CA LEU A 11 -15.83 -3.07 29.80
C LEU A 11 -15.72 -3.29 28.28
N LEU A 12 -16.50 -2.52 27.51
CA LEU A 12 -16.43 -2.50 26.04
C LEU A 12 -15.14 -1.77 25.63
N ALA A 13 -14.10 -2.51 25.29
CA ALA A 13 -12.86 -1.96 24.77
C ALA A 13 -13.09 -1.44 23.34
N LEU A 14 -13.10 -0.12 23.18
CA LEU A 14 -13.03 0.53 21.87
C LEU A 14 -11.58 0.39 21.35
N ALA A 15 -11.33 -0.62 20.52
CA ALA A 15 -10.11 -0.68 19.73
C ALA A 15 -10.16 0.44 18.68
N GLY A 16 -9.38 1.50 18.89
CA GLY A 16 -9.22 2.56 17.90
C GLY A 16 -8.33 2.07 16.75
N CYS A 17 -8.86 2.03 15.53
CA CYS A 17 -8.04 1.95 14.33
C CYS A 17 -7.44 3.34 14.08
N SER A 18 -6.14 3.48 14.30
CA SER A 18 -5.39 4.66 13.86
C SER A 18 -5.13 4.52 12.36
N ASP A 19 -5.55 5.49 11.56
CA ASP A 19 -5.24 5.57 10.13
C ASP A 19 -3.76 5.98 9.96
N ASP A 20 -2.87 5.01 9.76
CA ASP A 20 -1.43 5.24 9.56
C ASP A 20 -1.15 5.61 8.09
N THR A 21 -1.76 6.70 7.62
CA THR A 21 -1.49 7.21 6.27
C THR A 21 -0.23 8.08 6.29
N ARG A 22 0.85 7.59 5.67
CA ARG A 22 2.11 8.35 5.49
C ARG A 22 2.10 9.11 4.15
N ARG A 23 2.47 10.40 4.18
CA ARG A 23 2.64 11.24 2.97
C ARG A 23 4.12 11.52 2.71
N MET A 24 4.51 11.51 1.43
CA MET A 24 5.87 11.85 1.00
C MET A 24 5.84 12.57 -0.36
N THR A 25 6.84 13.42 -0.60
CA THR A 25 7.05 14.07 -1.89
C THR A 25 8.17 13.36 -2.63
N VAL A 26 7.92 12.93 -3.86
CA VAL A 26 8.87 12.19 -4.70
C VAL A 26 8.94 12.79 -6.08
N THR A 27 9.98 12.45 -6.84
CA THR A 27 10.02 12.68 -8.28
C THR A 27 9.34 11.50 -8.99
N ALA A 28 8.27 11.78 -9.73
CA ALA A 28 7.54 10.78 -10.50
C ALA A 28 7.83 10.93 -12.00
N THR A 29 8.01 9.81 -12.68
CA THR A 29 8.12 9.71 -14.15
C THR A 29 7.17 8.62 -14.65
N ALA A 30 6.89 8.63 -15.96
CA ALA A 30 6.08 7.60 -16.62
C ALA A 30 6.91 6.92 -17.71
N TYR A 31 6.70 5.61 -17.88
CA TYR A 31 7.30 4.81 -18.94
C TYR A 31 6.31 3.71 -19.36
N THR A 32 6.46 3.17 -20.56
CA THR A 32 5.61 2.06 -21.02
C THR A 32 6.35 0.74 -20.82
N SER A 33 5.62 -0.29 -20.40
CA SER A 33 6.04 -1.70 -20.48
C SER A 33 6.13 -2.16 -21.94
N SER A 34 7.09 -1.63 -22.69
CA SER A 34 7.37 -2.01 -24.08
C SER A 34 8.82 -2.48 -24.22
N PRO A 35 9.12 -3.51 -25.04
CA PRO A 35 10.49 -3.98 -25.22
C PRO A 35 11.47 -2.92 -25.74
N ARG A 36 10.95 -1.81 -26.28
CA ARG A 36 11.75 -0.66 -26.75
C ARG A 36 12.21 0.24 -25.61
N GLU A 37 11.50 0.23 -24.48
CA GLU A 37 11.76 1.03 -23.29
C GLU A 37 12.23 0.18 -22.10
N THR A 38 12.16 -1.15 -22.21
CA THR A 38 12.55 -2.12 -21.18
C THR A 38 13.41 -3.26 -21.76
N ASP A 39 13.41 -4.43 -21.12
CA ASP A 39 14.06 -5.65 -21.61
C ASP A 39 13.10 -6.59 -22.38
N ALA A 40 13.54 -7.83 -22.62
CA ALA A 40 12.80 -8.87 -23.35
C ALA A 40 11.51 -9.35 -22.67
N SER A 41 11.30 -9.04 -21.39
CA SER A 41 10.11 -9.35 -20.59
C SER A 41 9.48 -8.05 -20.03
N PRO A 42 8.98 -7.16 -20.90
CA PRO A 42 8.54 -5.80 -20.55
C PRO A 42 7.40 -5.74 -19.53
N ASP A 43 6.64 -6.82 -19.44
CA ASP A 43 5.47 -6.98 -18.59
C ASP A 43 5.79 -7.68 -17.26
N VAL A 44 7.04 -8.04 -16.98
CA VAL A 44 7.43 -8.66 -15.70
C VAL A 44 8.08 -7.60 -14.79
N ALA A 45 7.43 -7.32 -13.66
CA ALA A 45 7.93 -6.38 -12.66
C ALA A 45 9.08 -6.97 -11.82
N ALA A 46 9.77 -6.11 -11.07
CA ALA A 46 10.91 -6.50 -10.23
C ALA A 46 10.57 -7.56 -9.16
N TRP A 47 9.31 -7.63 -8.72
CA TRP A 47 8.81 -8.60 -7.75
C TRP A 47 8.31 -9.91 -8.40
N GLY A 48 8.36 -10.00 -9.74
CA GLY A 48 7.92 -11.16 -10.51
C GLY A 48 6.47 -11.09 -10.99
N ASP A 49 5.74 -10.04 -10.64
CA ASP A 49 4.37 -9.83 -11.09
C ASP A 49 4.29 -9.58 -12.60
N ARG A 50 3.27 -10.16 -13.24
CA ARG A 50 3.00 -9.93 -14.65
C ARG A 50 1.96 -8.84 -14.84
N LEU A 51 2.40 -7.69 -15.32
CA LEU A 51 1.58 -6.52 -15.63
C LEU A 51 0.68 -6.80 -16.83
N LYS A 52 -0.54 -6.27 -16.80
CA LYS A 52 -1.48 -6.30 -17.94
C LYS A 52 -2.03 -4.90 -18.18
N PRO A 53 -2.42 -4.58 -19.41
CA PRO A 53 -3.09 -3.31 -19.70
C PRO A 53 -4.27 -3.06 -18.76
N GLY A 54 -4.34 -1.85 -18.21
CA GLY A 54 -5.38 -1.44 -17.27
C GLY A 54 -5.06 -1.70 -15.79
N MET A 55 -3.98 -2.42 -15.47
CA MET A 55 -3.50 -2.48 -14.08
C MET A 55 -2.99 -1.11 -13.63
N ARG A 56 -3.35 -0.75 -12.40
CA ARG A 56 -2.73 0.36 -11.68
C ARG A 56 -1.60 -0.23 -10.86
N ALA A 57 -0.38 0.06 -11.28
CA ALA A 57 0.84 -0.37 -10.61
C ALA A 57 1.91 0.71 -10.82
N ILE A 58 2.77 0.88 -9.84
CA ILE A 58 3.93 1.78 -9.92
C ILE A 58 5.21 1.02 -9.63
N ALA A 59 6.28 1.39 -10.33
CA ALA A 59 7.62 1.01 -9.94
C ALA A 59 8.17 2.05 -8.95
N VAL A 60 8.81 1.58 -7.87
CA VAL A 60 9.42 2.44 -6.86
C VAL A 60 10.92 2.16 -6.74
N SER A 61 11.67 3.16 -6.28
CA SER A 61 13.10 3.04 -6.06
C SER A 61 13.40 2.32 -4.73
N ARG A 62 14.59 1.72 -4.63
CA ARG A 62 14.98 0.90 -3.45
C ARG A 62 15.04 1.67 -2.14
N ASP A 63 15.30 2.96 -2.18
CA ASP A 63 15.25 3.85 -1.02
C ASP A 63 13.80 4.04 -0.53
N LEU A 64 12.83 4.18 -1.43
CA LEU A 64 11.41 4.25 -1.05
C LEU A 64 10.90 2.94 -0.43
N ILE A 65 11.43 1.79 -0.85
CA ILE A 65 11.15 0.50 -0.20
C ILE A 65 11.62 0.52 1.27
N ARG A 66 12.81 1.08 1.55
CA ARG A 66 13.30 1.21 2.94
C ARG A 66 12.46 2.16 3.79
N GLU A 67 11.74 3.08 3.14
CA GLU A 67 10.78 3.98 3.78
C GLU A 67 9.37 3.37 3.93
N GLY A 68 9.19 2.10 3.55
CA GLY A 68 7.95 1.34 3.76
C GLY A 68 7.02 1.26 2.55
N LEU A 69 7.42 1.78 1.37
CA LEU A 69 6.72 1.50 0.11
C LEU A 69 7.16 0.14 -0.45
N GLU A 70 6.75 -0.93 0.23
CA GLU A 70 7.08 -2.31 -0.11
C GLU A 70 6.11 -2.89 -1.16
N HIS A 71 6.24 -4.18 -1.45
CA HIS A 71 5.37 -4.85 -2.41
C HIS A 71 3.92 -4.89 -1.93
N GLY A 72 3.00 -4.43 -2.78
CA GLY A 72 1.57 -4.44 -2.50
C GLY A 72 1.12 -3.33 -1.55
N THR A 73 2.01 -2.41 -1.16
CA THR A 73 1.62 -1.18 -0.47
C THR A 73 0.72 -0.36 -1.38
N GLU A 74 -0.52 -0.13 -0.95
CA GLU A 74 -1.47 0.70 -1.69
C GLU A 74 -1.06 2.17 -1.64
N VAL A 75 -1.02 2.82 -2.80
CA VAL A 75 -0.64 4.23 -2.93
C VAL A 75 -1.73 5.03 -3.62
N ARG A 76 -1.98 6.25 -3.11
CA ARG A 76 -2.76 7.27 -3.80
C ARG A 76 -1.86 8.43 -4.18
N ILE A 77 -1.86 8.77 -5.47
CA ILE A 77 -1.00 9.81 -6.04
C ILE A 77 -1.84 11.08 -6.23
N GLU A 78 -1.40 12.19 -5.64
CA GLU A 78 -2.08 13.46 -5.80
C GLU A 78 -2.14 13.86 -7.28
N GLY A 79 -3.34 14.19 -7.77
CA GLY A 79 -3.58 14.53 -9.17
C GLY A 79 -3.86 13.34 -10.10
N LEU A 80 -3.78 12.09 -9.62
CA LEU A 80 -4.21 10.90 -10.35
C LEU A 80 -5.38 10.20 -9.66
N GLU A 81 -6.29 9.64 -10.46
CA GLU A 81 -7.44 8.91 -9.93
C GLU A 81 -7.11 7.45 -9.64
N GLY A 82 -7.49 7.00 -8.45
CA GLY A 82 -7.43 5.60 -8.04
C GLY A 82 -6.38 5.28 -6.99
N THR A 83 -6.24 3.99 -6.76
CA THR A 83 -5.23 3.36 -5.91
C THR A 83 -4.34 2.51 -6.82
N TYR A 84 -3.03 2.60 -6.58
CA TYR A 84 -1.97 1.96 -7.35
C TYR A 84 -1.17 1.01 -6.46
#